data_AF-A0A9P9W778-F1
#
_entry.id   AF-A0A9P9W778-F1
#
_cell.length_a   1.000
_cell.length_b   1.000
_cell.length_c   1.000
_cell.angle_alpha   90.00
_cell.angle_beta   90.00
_cell.angle_gamma   90.00
#
_symmetry.space_group_name_H-M   'P 1'
#
loop_
_entity.id
_entity.type
_entity.pdbx_description
1 polymer ?
#
loop_
_entity_poly.entity_id
_entity_poly.type
_entity_poly.pdbx_seq_one_letter_code
_entity_poly.pdbx_strand_id
1 'polypeptide(L)'
;MALNDDPEITPLQSKLNIIAEYIAKLGGGAGLLLFIVLFIMFLVHLPHNQGSPLTKGMEFLDIFIVVVTIIVVAVPEGLPLAVTLALAFATT
;
A
#
# COMPACT_ATOMS: atom_id res chain seq x y z
N MET A 1 -22.07 0.68 34.02
CA MET A 1 -21.26 1.22 32.93
C MET A 1 -20.19 0.20 32.59
N ALA A 2 -20.32 -0.49 31.46
CA ALA A 2 -19.23 -1.32 30.95
C ALA A 2 -18.11 -0.36 30.53
N LEU A 3 -16.99 -0.41 31.24
CA LEU A 3 -15.75 0.22 30.86
C LEU A 3 -15.34 -0.38 29.51
N ASN A 4 -15.68 0.32 28.43
CA ASN A 4 -14.92 0.21 27.19
C ASN A 4 -13.63 0.97 27.47
N ASP A 5 -12.72 0.35 28.21
CA ASP A 5 -11.32 0.75 28.16
C ASP A 5 -10.86 0.37 26.76
N ASP A 6 -10.83 1.35 25.86
CA ASP A 6 -10.07 1.25 24.62
C ASP A 6 -8.68 0.74 25.03
N PRO A 7 -8.19 -0.39 24.48
CA PRO A 7 -6.96 -1.01 24.93
C PRO A 7 -5.84 0.04 24.87
N GLU A 8 -5.35 0.45 26.04
CA GLU A 8 -4.27 1.43 26.13
C GLU A 8 -3.10 0.94 25.28
N ILE A 9 -2.78 1.72 24.25
CA ILE A 9 -1.76 1.38 23.27
C ILE A 9 -0.44 1.23 24.02
N THR A 10 0.11 0.02 24.06
CA THR A 10 1.36 -0.21 24.80
C THR A 10 2.50 0.62 24.18
N PRO A 11 3.51 1.03 24.96
CA PRO A 11 4.64 1.84 24.44
C PRO A 11 5.36 1.19 23.25
N LEU A 12 5.30 -0.14 23.13
CA LEU A 12 5.84 -0.90 22.00
C LEU A 12 4.93 -0.86 20.77
N GLN A 13 3.61 -0.99 20.94
CA GLN A 13 2.66 -0.85 19.83
C GLN A 13 2.72 0.54 19.20
N SER A 14 2.89 1.59 20.00
CA SER A 14 3.06 2.96 19.51
C SER A 14 4.30 3.09 18.59
N LYS A 15 5.45 2.52 18.99
CA LYS A 15 6.68 2.56 18.19
C LYS A 15 6.56 1.75 16.89
N LEU A 16 5.94 0.57 16.94
CA LEU A 16 5.70 -0.25 15.74
C LEU A 16 4.74 0.43 14.76
N ASN A 17 3.69 1.07 15.27
CA ASN A 17 2.74 1.79 14.42
C ASN A 17 3.41 2.97 13.70
N ILE A 18 4.31 3.69 14.38
CA ILE A 18 5.10 4.77 13.76
C ILE A 18 5.96 4.23 12.62
N ILE A 19 6.67 3.12 12.82
CA ILE A 19 7.50 2.50 11.76
C ILE A 19 6.63 2.02 10.60
N ALA A 20 5.49 1.41 10.88
CA ALA A 20 4.52 1.00 9.88
C ALA A 20 4.01 2.18 9.04
N GLU A 21 3.71 3.30 9.69
CA GLU A 21 3.24 4.50 9.03
C GLU A 21 4.33 5.10 8.12
N TYR A 22 5.59 5.08 8.55
CA TYR A 22 6.70 5.50 7.69
C TYR A 22 6.87 4.60 6.46
N ILE A 23 6.74 3.28 6.62
CA ILE A 23 6.80 2.33 5.49
C ILE A 23 5.65 2.58 4.52
N ALA A 24 4.42 2.77 5.04
CA ALA A 24 3.25 3.06 4.22
C ALA A 24 3.40 4.40 3.47
N LYS A 25 3.92 5.45 4.12
CA LYS A 25 4.21 6.74 3.48
C LYS A 25 5.27 6.62 2.40
N LEU A 26 6.36 5.89 2.66
CA LEU A 26 7.45 5.71 1.69
C LEU A 26 7.00 4.92 0.47
N GLY A 27 6.33 3.78 0.68
CA GLY A 27 5.84 2.96 -0.42
C GLY A 27 4.66 3.59 -1.16
N GLY A 28 3.78 4.32 -0.47
CA GLY A 28 2.75 5.15 -1.10
C GLY A 28 3.34 6.27 -1.96
N GLY A 29 4.37 6.96 -1.46
CA GLY A 29 5.10 7.99 -2.20
C GLY A 29 5.81 7.42 -3.44
N ALA A 30 6.49 6.28 -3.29
CA ALA A 30 7.16 5.59 -4.40
C ALA A 30 6.16 5.08 -5.46
N GLY A 31 5.04 4.51 -5.03
CA GLY A 31 3.96 4.04 -5.92
C GLY A 31 3.31 5.19 -6.70
N LEU A 32 3.05 6.32 -6.03
CA LEU A 32 2.50 7.52 -6.68
C LEU A 32 3.48 8.10 -7.70
N LEU A 33 4.78 8.17 -7.37
CA LEU A 33 5.81 8.63 -8.31
C LEU A 33 5.87 7.72 -9.54
N LEU A 34 5.91 6.39 -9.35
CA LEU A 34 5.91 5.42 -10.43
C LEU A 34 4.67 5.54 -11.32
N PHE A 35 3.48 5.71 -10.72
CA PHE A 35 2.25 5.92 -11.46
C PHE A 35 2.35 7.15 -12.36
N ILE A 36 2.80 8.29 -11.83
CA ILE A 36 2.94 9.52 -12.63
C ILE A 36 3.91 9.30 -13.79
N VAL A 37 5.07 8.67 -13.54
CA VAL A 37 6.08 8.41 -14.59
C VAL A 37 5.50 7.51 -15.68
N LEU A 38 4.90 6.38 -15.31
CA LEU A 38 4.32 5.43 -16.27
C LEU A 38 3.11 6.01 -16.99
N PHE A 39 2.30 6.81 -16.32
CA PHE A 39 1.15 7.49 -16.91
C PHE A 39 1.57 8.53 -17.94
N ILE A 40 2.59 9.33 -17.65
CA ILE A 40 3.17 10.26 -18.63
C ILE A 40 3.77 9.49 -19.81
N MET A 41 4.50 8.41 -19.55
CA MET A 41 5.08 7.57 -20.59
C MET A 41 4.01 6.96 -21.50
N PHE A 42 2.89 6.51 -20.92
CA PHE A 42 1.72 6.01 -21.64
C PHE A 42 1.08 7.10 -22.50
N LEU A 43 0.88 8.32 -21.97
CA LEU A 43 0.33 9.44 -22.74
C LEU A 43 1.23 9.85 -23.91
N VAL A 44 2.55 9.82 -23.75
CA VAL A 44 3.53 10.13 -24.81
C VAL A 44 3.58 9.04 -25.87
N HIS A 45 3.42 7.77 -25.50
CA HIS A 45 3.35 6.65 -26.44
C HIS A 45 1.97 6.53 -27.12
N LEU A 46 0.92 7.12 -26.53
CA LEU A 46 -0.45 7.08 -27.06
C LEU A 46 -0.56 7.56 -28.52
N PRO A 47 0.02 8.69 -28.96
CA PRO A 47 -0.05 9.12 -30.36
C PRO A 47 0.77 8.26 -31.33
N HIS A 48 1.79 7.54 -30.86
CA HIS A 48 2.66 6.72 -31.71
C HIS A 48 2.21 5.25 -31.82
N ASN A 49 1.31 4.81 -30.94
CA ASN A 49 0.83 3.45 -30.92
C ASN A 49 -0.32 3.26 -31.94
N GLN A 50 -0.07 2.50 -33.01
CA GLN A 50 -1.07 2.15 -34.05
C GLN A 50 -1.94 0.93 -33.65
N GLY A 51 -1.79 0.41 -32.43
CA GLY A 51 -2.55 -0.73 -31.92
C GLY A 51 -4.04 -0.43 -31.70
N SER A 52 -4.85 -1.49 -31.74
CA SER A 52 -6.30 -1.46 -31.46
C SER A 52 -6.60 -0.81 -30.09
N PRO A 53 -7.76 -0.13 -29.92
CA PRO A 53 -8.17 0.42 -28.62
C PRO A 53 -8.10 -0.59 -27.47
N LEU A 54 -8.33 -1.88 -27.76
CA LEU A 54 -8.19 -2.97 -26.79
C LEU A 54 -6.76 -3.12 -26.26
N THR A 55 -5.74 -3.03 -27.14
CA THR A 55 -4.33 -3.14 -26.74
C THR A 55 -3.94 -1.98 -25.84
N LYS A 56 -4.44 -0.77 -26.11
CA LYS A 56 -4.18 0.40 -25.26
C LYS A 56 -4.85 0.29 -23.90
N GLY A 57 -6.06 -0.27 -23.86
CA GLY A 57 -6.75 -0.56 -22.60
C GLY A 57 -5.99 -1.58 -21.75
N MET A 58 -5.46 -2.65 -22.36
CA MET A 58 -4.63 -3.63 -21.64
C MET A 58 -3.34 -3.01 -21.09
N GLU A 59 -2.65 -2.21 -21.89
CA GLU A 59 -1.39 -1.55 -21.47
C GLU A 59 -1.62 -0.56 -20.31
N PHE A 60 -2.74 0.18 -20.32
CA PHE A 60 -3.14 1.02 -19.19
C PHE A 60 -3.46 0.20 -17.93
N LEU A 61 -4.19 -0.92 -18.09
CA LEU A 61 -4.54 -1.78 -16.96
C LEU A 61 -3.30 -2.44 -16.35
N ASP A 62 -2.31 -2.84 -17.13
CA ASP A 62 -1.05 -3.38 -16.62
C ASP A 62 -0.31 -2.35 -15.75
N ILE A 63 -0.20 -1.10 -16.24
CA ILE A 63 0.39 0.00 -15.46
C ILE A 63 -0.38 0.19 -14.15
N PHE A 64 -1.71 0.16 -14.21
CA PHE A 64 -2.57 0.31 -13.04
C PHE A 64 -2.38 -0.83 -12.02
N ILE A 65 -2.32 -2.08 -12.48
CA ILE A 65 -2.11 -3.26 -11.63
C ILE A 65 -0.75 -3.19 -10.92
N VAL A 66 0.31 -2.81 -11.62
CA VAL A 66 1.65 -2.68 -11.02
C VAL A 66 1.65 -1.64 -9.90
N VAL A 67 1.02 -0.49 -10.14
CA VAL A 67 0.94 0.60 -9.15
C VAL A 67 0.14 0.18 -7.92
N VAL A 68 -1.04 -0.42 -8.12
CA VAL A 68 -1.87 -0.93 -7.02
C VAL A 68 -1.11 -2.00 -6.22
N THR A 69 -0.39 -2.89 -6.90
CA THR A 69 0.42 -3.93 -6.26
C THR A 69 1.49 -3.32 -5.34
N ILE A 70 2.19 -2.28 -5.78
CA ILE A 70 3.20 -1.60 -4.95
C ILE A 70 2.55 -0.95 -3.73
N ILE A 71 1.39 -0.30 -3.89
CA ILE A 71 0.66 0.33 -2.78
C ILE A 71 0.21 -0.73 -1.76
N VAL A 72 -0.36 -1.85 -2.20
CA VAL A 72 -0.81 -2.94 -1.31
C VAL A 72 0.36 -3.57 -0.56
N VAL A 73 1.50 -3.80 -1.24
CA VAL A 73 2.71 -4.30 -0.57
C VAL A 73 3.28 -3.29 0.43
N ALA A 74 3.14 -1.99 0.14
CA ALA A 74 3.61 -0.92 1.00
C ALA A 74 2.76 -0.69 2.25
N VAL A 75 1.46 -0.98 2.21
CA VAL A 75 0.57 -0.92 3.37
C VAL A 75 0.67 -2.24 4.11
N PRO A 76 1.33 -2.29 5.29
CA PRO A 76 1.46 -3.52 6.04
C PRO A 76 0.15 -3.80 6.79
N GLU A 77 -0.88 -4.30 6.09
CA GLU A 77 -2.15 -4.74 6.69
C GLU A 77 -1.95 -5.88 7.71
N GLY A 78 -0.78 -6.53 7.68
CA GLY A 78 -0.37 -7.54 8.66
C GLY A 78 0.10 -6.98 10.00
N LEU A 79 0.33 -5.67 10.15
CA LEU A 79 0.85 -5.11 11.41
C LEU A 79 -0.12 -5.26 12.59
N PRO A 80 -1.44 -4.96 12.47
CA PRO A 80 -2.40 -5.16 13.56
C PRO A 80 -2.61 -6.64 13.92
N LEU A 81 -2.55 -7.52 12.91
CA LEU A 81 -2.70 -8.97 13.09
C LEU A 81 -1.47 -9.59 13.78
N ALA A 82 -0.26 -9.22 13.35
CA ALA A 82 0.98 -9.67 13.95
C ALA A 82 1.06 -9.27 15.43
N VAL A 83 0.61 -8.05 15.77
CA VAL A 83 0.54 -7.56 17.15
C VAL A 83 -0.45 -8.37 17.99
N THR A 84 -1.63 -8.69 17.45
CA THR A 84 -2.64 -9.48 18.16
C THR A 84 -2.14 -10.90 18.45
N LEU A 85 -1.49 -11.53 17.46
CA LEU A 85 -0.88 -12.86 17.63
C LEU A 85 0.28 -12.83 18.64
N ALA A 86 1.16 -11.84 18.53
CA ALA A 86 2.28 -11.69 19.47
C ALA A 86 1.79 -11.49 20.91
N LEU A 87 0.71 -10.72 21.12
CA LEU A 87 0.11 -10.55 22.44
C LEU A 87 -0.53 -11.84 22.95
N ALA A 88 -1.28 -12.55 22.10
CA ALA A 88 -1.89 -13.84 22.46
C ALA A 88 -0.85 -14.87 22.90
N PHE A 89 0.28 -14.96 22.18
CA PHE A 89 1.40 -15.84 22.54
C PHE A 89 2.17 -15.37 23.79
N ALA A 90 2.27 -14.07 24.03
CA ALA A 90 2.95 -13.55 25.23
C ALA A 90 2.12 -13.75 26.51
N THR A 91 0.80 -13.94 26.39
CA THR A 91 -0.11 -14.17 27.53
C THR A 91 -0.35 -15.64 27.88
N THR A 92 0.18 -16.58 27.09
CA THR A 92 0.20 -18.04 27.39
C THR A 92 1.56 -18.47 27.91
#